data_AF-A0A9W9C068-F1
#
_entry.id   AF-A0A9W9C068-F1
#
_cell.length_a   1.000
_cell.length_b   1.000
_cell.length_c   1.000
_cell.angle_alpha   90.00
_cell.angle_beta   90.00
_cell.angle_gamma   90.00
#
_symmetry.space_group_name_H-M   'P 1'
#
loop_
_entity.id
_entity.type
_entity.pdbx_description
1 polymer ?
#
loop_
_entity_poly.entity_id
_entity_poly.type
_entity_poly.pdbx_seq_one_letter_code
_entity_poly.pdbx_strand_id
1 'polypeptide(L)'
;MKGFLQKAKAEVKNFSQRDSRPGPGQDDGNHDHQPHDPSGHGSPAQNHGQVSITEPTDLDILRYRYHHGTNLGSVYVIEKWLQSSRFPEGAEGSSELAAVKAWVDREGIDGAREKFEQHWSTIVTDAAIGWLVNEAKCTTIRLPIGYYDLPGPDFTRGTPFEPYAQVYRGAWDSIRNLIQRLRNRSIGVLLDLHALPGGANAQEHSGTNSGRAEFWHSDFNRALGIRCAQFIAQEAKNGLEIAGIQLVNEAEWESHRMYEWYDEAVAAVSALDPSIPIIISDGWNLDKAIEYSLRTNSVYTDHAKTPVVIDTHYYWAFTDADKQKSPQQICQEADTKLGQLDGREGSVIDRGAVQTIVGEYSCVLTEDSWAKSGRVSKEELVKQFGQVQSRRYQQRAGGSYFWTWKMDWMPGGEWGFKAQTDAKNIVPPQHASLNSDERAARLQRARSEQDGRKQQAFQEHLNYWNQADPNGTYEHEKYEYGWHVGYSDALAFFSGCGSHGDRIGMLELWVLKRIRESGYRGGFTWLFEQGLRKGISDFYSAAGI
;
A
#
# COMPACT_ATOMS: atom_id res chain seq x y z
N MET A 1 6.41 -6.76 -27.84
CA MET A 1 7.24 -7.95 -27.50
C MET A 1 8.56 -8.11 -28.27
N LYS A 2 8.84 -7.41 -29.38
CA LYS A 2 10.13 -7.57 -30.11
C LYS A 2 11.32 -6.77 -29.55
N GLY A 3 11.08 -5.67 -28.83
CA GLY A 3 12.16 -4.82 -28.28
C GLY A 3 12.82 -5.34 -27.00
N PHE A 4 12.11 -6.12 -26.19
CA PHE A 4 12.63 -6.64 -24.92
C PHE A 4 13.67 -7.77 -25.12
N LEU A 5 13.50 -8.57 -26.17
CA LEU A 5 14.36 -9.72 -26.50
C LEU A 5 15.71 -9.33 -27.12
N GLN A 6 15.85 -8.13 -27.71
CA GLN A 6 17.13 -7.66 -28.23
C GLN A 6 18.10 -7.21 -27.12
N LYS A 7 17.58 -6.80 -25.96
CA LYS A 7 18.39 -6.36 -24.82
C LYS A 7 19.04 -7.53 -24.07
N ALA A 8 18.31 -8.64 -23.89
CA ALA A 8 18.83 -9.86 -23.27
C ALA A 8 19.98 -10.51 -24.06
N LYS A 9 19.97 -10.41 -25.41
CA LYS A 9 21.08 -10.91 -26.25
C LYS A 9 22.35 -10.04 -26.16
N ALA A 10 22.24 -8.77 -25.78
CA ALA A 10 23.38 -7.86 -25.68
C ALA A 10 24.15 -8.04 -24.36
N GLU A 11 23.46 -8.41 -23.27
CA GLU A 11 24.07 -8.55 -21.94
C GLU A 11 24.87 -9.85 -21.79
N VAL A 12 24.46 -10.95 -22.43
CA VAL A 12 25.18 -12.24 -22.39
C VAL A 12 26.56 -12.16 -23.07
N LYS A 13 26.75 -11.29 -24.07
CA LYS A 13 28.05 -11.11 -24.74
C LYS A 13 29.08 -10.35 -23.90
N ASN A 14 28.65 -9.53 -22.94
CA ASN A 14 29.56 -8.71 -22.13
C ASN A 14 30.18 -9.46 -20.95
N PHE A 15 29.60 -10.58 -20.51
CA PHE A 15 30.14 -11.39 -19.42
C PHE A 15 31.29 -12.32 -19.86
N SER A 16 31.37 -12.69 -21.13
CA SER A 16 32.35 -13.67 -21.62
C SER A 16 33.74 -13.09 -21.98
N GLN A 17 33.97 -11.78 -21.81
CA GLN A 17 35.23 -11.12 -22.24
C GLN A 17 36.03 -10.43 -21.12
N ARG A 18 35.61 -10.57 -19.86
CA ARG A 18 36.38 -10.08 -18.71
C ARG A 18 36.88 -11.25 -17.89
N ASP A 19 37.92 -11.92 -18.36
CA ASP A 19 38.89 -12.62 -17.52
C ASP A 19 40.04 -13.14 -18.40
N SER A 20 41.01 -12.27 -18.68
CA SER A 20 42.32 -12.70 -19.19
C SER A 20 43.35 -11.58 -19.01
N ARG A 21 43.93 -11.45 -17.81
CA ARG A 21 45.27 -10.87 -17.60
C ARG A 21 45.95 -11.53 -16.39
N PRO A 22 47.15 -12.12 -16.52
CA PRO A 22 47.90 -12.65 -15.40
C PRO A 22 48.86 -11.61 -14.80
N GLY A 23 48.98 -11.60 -13.47
CA GLY A 23 50.00 -10.89 -12.70
C GLY A 23 50.86 -11.88 -11.90
N PRO A 24 52.11 -11.49 -11.53
CA PRO A 24 53.24 -12.41 -11.46
C PRO A 24 53.40 -13.12 -10.11
N GLY A 25 54.07 -14.27 -10.17
CA GLY A 25 54.33 -15.15 -9.05
C GLY A 25 55.54 -14.79 -8.19
N GLN A 26 55.56 -15.49 -7.06
CA GLN A 26 56.64 -15.80 -6.12
C GLN A 26 56.11 -17.03 -5.34
N ASP A 27 56.86 -17.96 -4.78
CA ASP A 27 58.19 -18.54 -4.97
C ASP A 27 58.20 -19.75 -3.98
N ASP A 28 59.10 -20.71 -4.19
CA ASP A 28 59.02 -22.07 -3.64
C ASP A 28 59.29 -22.24 -2.14
N GLY A 29 58.75 -23.32 -1.57
CA GLY A 29 59.03 -23.80 -0.20
C GLY A 29 58.62 -25.26 0.01
N ASN A 30 59.48 -26.16 -0.48
CA ASN A 30 59.41 -27.62 -0.41
C ASN A 30 59.61 -28.16 1.03
N HIS A 31 58.91 -29.23 1.44
CA HIS A 31 59.48 -30.36 2.20
C HIS A 31 58.50 -31.53 2.42
N ASP A 32 58.85 -32.63 1.75
CA ASP A 32 58.92 -34.04 2.16
C ASP A 32 57.71 -34.95 2.47
N HIS A 33 57.86 -36.13 1.87
CA HIS A 33 56.99 -37.29 1.73
C HIS A 33 56.87 -38.19 2.97
N GLN A 34 55.73 -38.89 3.16
CA GLN A 34 55.56 -40.34 2.89
C GLN A 34 54.14 -40.86 3.28
N PRO A 35 53.70 -42.05 2.79
CA PRO A 35 52.40 -42.21 2.12
C PRO A 35 51.38 -43.08 2.88
N HIS A 36 50.08 -42.90 2.61
CA HIS A 36 49.06 -43.95 2.70
C HIS A 36 47.88 -43.67 1.76
N ASP A 37 47.46 -44.72 1.06
CA ASP A 37 46.46 -44.78 -0.03
C ASP A 37 45.06 -45.18 0.51
N PRO A 38 43.99 -45.33 -0.29
CA PRO A 38 42.93 -44.34 -0.47
C PRO A 38 41.55 -44.84 0.00
N SER A 39 40.61 -43.94 0.34
CA SER A 39 39.14 -44.07 0.13
C SER A 39 38.34 -43.17 1.09
N GLY A 40 37.32 -42.49 0.55
CA GLY A 40 36.26 -41.86 1.36
C GLY A 40 35.97 -40.40 1.02
N HIS A 41 35.53 -40.12 -0.21
CA HIS A 41 34.77 -38.90 -0.49
C HIS A 41 33.40 -38.98 0.18
N GLY A 42 33.19 -38.13 1.17
CA GLY A 42 31.89 -37.86 1.78
C GLY A 42 31.89 -36.43 2.31
N SER A 43 31.64 -35.48 1.42
CA SER A 43 31.44 -34.07 1.77
C SER A 43 30.35 -33.94 2.84
N PRO A 44 30.51 -33.05 3.83
CA PRO A 44 29.50 -32.86 4.86
C PRO A 44 28.26 -32.24 4.23
N ALA A 45 27.15 -32.98 4.26
CA ALA A 45 25.84 -32.48 3.89
C ALA A 45 25.53 -31.26 4.77
N GLN A 46 25.56 -30.07 4.17
CA GLN A 46 24.98 -28.88 4.78
C GLN A 46 23.48 -29.12 4.91
N ASN A 47 23.06 -29.32 6.15
CA ASN A 47 21.67 -29.43 6.54
C ASN A 47 21.02 -28.04 6.39
N HIS A 48 20.65 -27.67 5.16
CA HIS A 48 19.77 -26.53 4.92
C HIS A 48 18.40 -26.92 5.47
N GLY A 49 18.07 -26.41 6.66
CA GLY A 49 16.71 -26.46 7.17
C GLY A 49 15.77 -25.96 6.08
N GLN A 50 14.90 -26.85 5.61
CA GLN A 50 13.99 -26.62 4.51
C GLN A 50 12.98 -25.54 4.96
N VAL A 51 13.26 -24.27 4.65
CA VAL A 51 12.33 -23.16 4.90
C VAL A 51 11.17 -23.35 3.92
N SER A 52 10.05 -23.91 4.39
CA SER A 52 8.86 -24.09 3.59
C SER A 52 8.05 -22.79 3.56
N ILE A 53 7.68 -22.33 2.37
CA ILE A 53 6.69 -21.27 2.20
C ILE A 53 5.38 -21.72 2.84
N THR A 54 4.85 -20.92 3.78
CA THR A 54 3.58 -21.20 4.46
C THR A 54 2.40 -20.66 3.66
N GLU A 55 1.21 -21.25 3.85
CA GLU A 55 -0.03 -20.72 3.28
C GLU A 55 -0.28 -19.27 3.73
N PRO A 56 -0.97 -18.43 2.91
CA PRO A 56 -1.34 -17.08 3.31
C PRO A 56 -2.22 -17.09 4.57
N THR A 57 -1.86 -16.26 5.54
CA THR A 57 -2.67 -16.04 6.74
C THR A 57 -3.81 -15.05 6.48
N ASP A 58 -4.80 -14.98 7.37
CA ASP A 58 -5.84 -13.94 7.31
C ASP A 58 -5.25 -12.51 7.34
N LEU A 59 -4.14 -12.33 8.06
CA LEU A 59 -3.43 -11.06 8.13
C LEU A 59 -2.68 -10.75 6.83
N ASP A 60 -2.13 -11.75 6.14
CA ASP A 60 -1.59 -11.58 4.79
C ASP A 60 -2.69 -11.15 3.82
N ILE A 61 -3.86 -11.80 3.86
CA ILE A 61 -5.00 -11.41 3.03
C ILE A 61 -5.43 -9.98 3.35
N LEU A 62 -5.51 -9.61 4.63
CA LEU A 62 -5.85 -8.25 5.04
C LEU A 62 -4.91 -7.19 4.46
N ARG A 63 -3.59 -7.48 4.45
CA ARG A 63 -2.52 -6.53 4.14
C ARG A 63 -2.18 -6.44 2.65
N TYR A 64 -2.39 -7.50 1.87
CA TYR A 64 -1.93 -7.56 0.48
C TYR A 64 -3.05 -7.69 -0.56
N ARG A 65 -4.31 -7.88 -0.13
CA ARG A 65 -5.45 -7.92 -1.07
C ARG A 65 -5.68 -6.56 -1.72
N TYR A 66 -6.47 -6.52 -2.79
CA TYR A 66 -6.85 -5.23 -3.38
C TYR A 66 -7.65 -4.37 -2.38
N HIS A 67 -7.18 -3.15 -2.13
CA HIS A 67 -7.86 -2.23 -1.23
C HIS A 67 -8.85 -1.36 -2.03
N HIS A 68 -10.14 -1.64 -1.90
CA HIS A 68 -11.20 -0.76 -2.37
C HIS A 68 -11.80 -0.06 -1.15
N GLY A 69 -11.74 1.27 -1.10
CA GLY A 69 -12.03 1.97 0.13
C GLY A 69 -12.41 3.43 -0.02
N THR A 70 -12.65 4.03 1.14
CA THR A 70 -12.82 5.47 1.31
C THR A 70 -12.03 5.93 2.53
N ASN A 71 -11.78 7.24 2.58
CA ASN A 71 -11.22 7.92 3.74
C ASN A 71 -12.32 8.23 4.75
N LEU A 72 -12.00 8.09 6.04
CA LEU A 72 -12.79 8.63 7.14
C LEU A 72 -12.26 10.01 7.55
N GLY A 73 -12.28 10.96 6.60
CA GLY A 73 -11.87 12.34 6.85
C GLY A 73 -12.73 13.03 7.90
N SER A 74 -12.13 13.93 8.68
CA SER A 74 -12.81 14.66 9.77
C SER A 74 -13.45 13.79 10.86
N VAL A 75 -12.97 12.55 11.03
CA VAL A 75 -13.32 11.74 12.20
C VAL A 75 -12.38 12.05 13.37
N TYR A 76 -11.06 11.90 13.17
CA TYR A 76 -10.04 12.18 14.20
C TYR A 76 -9.08 13.32 13.84
N VAL A 77 -9.09 13.77 12.59
CA VAL A 77 -8.39 14.99 12.14
C VAL A 77 -9.40 15.88 11.43
N ILE A 78 -9.86 16.92 12.12
CA ILE A 78 -10.92 17.81 11.67
C ILE A 78 -10.42 18.73 10.56
N GLU A 79 -11.20 18.79 9.48
CA GLU A 79 -11.12 19.83 8.46
C GLU A 79 -12.42 20.63 8.44
N LYS A 80 -12.33 21.94 8.69
CA LYS A 80 -13.50 22.81 8.85
C LYS A 80 -14.43 22.84 7.62
N TRP A 81 -13.90 22.66 6.42
CA TRP A 81 -14.72 22.65 5.20
C TRP A 81 -15.56 21.37 5.06
N LEU A 82 -15.15 20.26 5.67
CA LEU A 82 -15.94 19.04 5.79
C LEU A 82 -16.92 19.14 6.96
N GLN A 83 -16.44 19.60 8.12
CA GLN A 83 -17.23 19.58 9.36
C GLN A 83 -17.11 20.86 10.16
N SER A 84 -17.65 21.94 9.60
CA SER A 84 -17.79 23.24 10.24
C SER A 84 -18.50 23.17 11.60
N SER A 85 -19.42 22.20 11.79
CA SER A 85 -20.16 21.93 13.01
C SER A 85 -19.27 21.52 14.18
N ARG A 86 -17.99 21.21 13.94
CA ARG A 86 -16.97 20.89 14.96
C ARG A 86 -16.29 22.11 15.53
N PHE A 87 -16.65 23.30 15.07
CA PHE A 87 -16.18 24.55 15.63
C PHE A 87 -17.32 25.24 16.37
N PRO A 88 -17.09 25.84 17.55
CA PRO A 88 -18.09 26.72 18.14
C PRO A 88 -18.28 27.95 17.24
N GLU A 89 -19.46 28.54 17.30
CA GLU A 89 -19.75 29.79 16.58
C GLU A 89 -18.72 30.87 16.92
N GLY A 90 -18.22 31.56 15.90
CA GLY A 90 -17.19 32.59 16.04
C GLY A 90 -15.74 32.09 16.16
N ALA A 91 -15.49 30.77 16.13
CA ALA A 91 -14.14 30.23 16.18
C ALA A 91 -13.29 30.65 14.97
N GLU A 92 -12.11 31.20 15.26
CA GLU A 92 -11.06 31.49 14.28
C GLU A 92 -10.28 30.23 13.90
N GLY A 93 -9.72 30.20 12.69
CA GLY A 93 -8.96 29.05 12.19
C GLY A 93 -9.83 27.90 11.65
N SER A 94 -9.16 26.88 11.11
CA SER A 94 -9.78 25.74 10.39
C SER A 94 -9.18 24.37 10.73
N SER A 95 -8.14 24.34 11.56
CA SER A 95 -7.44 23.11 11.96
C SER A 95 -8.03 22.46 13.22
N GLU A 96 -7.63 21.21 13.46
CA GLU A 96 -7.88 20.50 14.72
C GLU A 96 -7.50 21.36 15.95
N LEU A 97 -6.27 21.91 15.98
CA LEU A 97 -5.80 22.72 17.10
C LEU A 97 -6.71 23.93 17.35
N ALA A 98 -7.20 24.55 16.29
CA ALA A 98 -8.14 25.67 16.39
C ALA A 98 -9.50 25.22 16.95
N ALA A 99 -10.00 24.05 16.54
CA ALA A 99 -11.25 23.50 17.06
C ALA A 99 -11.15 23.22 18.57
N VAL A 100 -10.12 22.49 19.02
CA VAL A 100 -9.96 22.14 20.43
C VAL A 100 -9.73 23.37 21.29
N LYS A 101 -8.90 24.32 20.86
CA LYS A 101 -8.70 25.58 21.57
C LYS A 101 -10.02 26.33 21.75
N ALA A 102 -10.79 26.49 20.68
CA ALA A 102 -12.04 27.24 20.75
C ALA A 102 -13.08 26.57 21.66
N TRP A 103 -13.16 25.24 21.69
CA TRP A 103 -14.04 24.53 22.61
C TRP A 103 -13.57 24.61 24.06
N VAL A 104 -12.27 24.52 24.32
CA VAL A 104 -11.72 24.65 25.67
C VAL A 104 -11.90 26.06 26.21
N ASP A 105 -11.70 27.08 25.38
CA ASP A 105 -11.94 28.49 25.75
C ASP A 105 -13.42 28.73 26.11
N ARG A 106 -14.35 28.01 25.45
CA ARG A 106 -15.80 28.18 25.62
C ARG A 106 -16.41 27.34 26.74
N GLU A 107 -16.06 26.06 26.82
CA GLU A 107 -16.73 25.05 27.66
C GLU A 107 -15.78 24.38 28.67
N GLY A 108 -14.49 24.77 28.69
CA GLY A 108 -13.45 24.11 29.48
C GLY A 108 -13.03 22.75 28.91
N ILE A 109 -12.01 22.16 29.54
CA ILE A 109 -11.41 20.88 29.09
C ILE A 109 -12.44 19.74 29.07
N ASP A 110 -13.24 19.59 30.13
CA ASP A 110 -14.23 18.52 30.21
C ASP A 110 -15.37 18.69 29.19
N GLY A 111 -15.87 19.92 29.02
CA GLY A 111 -16.90 20.20 28.02
C GLY A 111 -16.41 19.98 26.59
N ALA A 112 -15.17 20.41 26.29
CA ALA A 112 -14.53 20.12 25.01
C ALA A 112 -14.36 18.61 24.79
N ARG A 113 -13.87 17.87 25.80
CA ARG A 113 -13.71 16.42 25.74
C ARG A 113 -15.03 15.71 25.43
N GLU A 114 -16.11 16.07 26.11
CA GLU A 114 -17.44 15.49 25.86
C GLU A 114 -17.92 15.71 24.42
N LYS A 115 -17.65 16.90 23.83
CA LYS A 115 -17.99 17.18 22.42
C LYS A 115 -17.23 16.27 21.45
N PHE A 116 -15.94 16.05 21.68
CA PHE A 116 -15.09 15.21 20.84
C PHE A 116 -15.46 13.73 21.00
N GLU A 117 -15.65 13.24 22.23
CA GLU A 117 -16.08 11.86 22.49
C GLU A 117 -17.49 11.57 21.89
N GLN A 118 -18.41 12.53 21.98
CA GLN A 118 -19.72 12.43 21.33
C GLN A 118 -19.58 12.35 19.79
N HIS A 119 -18.66 13.11 19.20
CA HIS A 119 -18.39 13.06 17.78
C HIS A 119 -17.92 11.67 17.34
N TRP A 120 -16.84 11.19 17.94
CA TRP A 120 -16.21 9.91 17.57
C TRP A 120 -17.19 8.73 17.71
N SER A 121 -18.02 8.73 18.75
CA SER A 121 -19.00 7.67 18.99
C SER A 121 -20.19 7.65 18.03
N THR A 122 -20.49 8.77 17.34
CA THR A 122 -21.72 8.90 16.53
C THR A 122 -21.47 9.07 15.04
N ILE A 123 -20.26 9.44 14.63
CA ILE A 123 -19.99 9.76 13.23
C ILE A 123 -20.02 8.53 12.30
N VAL A 124 -19.48 7.39 12.73
CA VAL A 124 -19.51 6.12 11.97
C VAL A 124 -20.40 5.11 12.68
N THR A 125 -21.63 4.93 12.18
CA THR A 125 -22.64 4.02 12.75
C THR A 125 -22.50 2.60 12.20
N ASP A 126 -23.12 1.61 12.85
CA ASP A 126 -23.11 0.23 12.33
C ASP A 126 -23.88 0.10 11.01
N ALA A 127 -24.90 0.93 10.78
CA ALA A 127 -25.59 1.02 9.50
C ALA A 127 -24.66 1.55 8.39
N ALA A 128 -23.81 2.53 8.69
CA ALA A 128 -22.78 3.02 7.78
C ALA A 128 -21.79 1.91 7.42
N ILE A 129 -21.28 1.18 8.41
CA ILE A 129 -20.39 0.03 8.19
C ILE A 129 -21.09 -1.04 7.33
N GLY A 130 -22.36 -1.34 7.62
CA GLY A 130 -23.17 -2.26 6.81
C GLY A 130 -23.28 -1.83 5.34
N TRP A 131 -23.48 -0.53 5.09
CA TRP A 131 -23.52 0.01 3.72
C TRP A 131 -22.15 -0.08 3.03
N LEU A 132 -21.05 0.23 3.74
CA LEU A 132 -19.69 0.12 3.21
C LEU A 132 -19.37 -1.31 2.74
N VAL A 133 -19.80 -2.32 3.49
CA VAL A 133 -19.61 -3.73 3.12
C VAL A 133 -20.53 -4.14 1.97
N ASN A 134 -21.83 -3.90 2.11
CA ASN A 134 -22.83 -4.54 1.28
C ASN A 134 -23.06 -3.82 -0.05
N GLU A 135 -22.99 -2.49 -0.06
CA GLU A 135 -23.30 -1.67 -1.24
C GLU A 135 -22.02 -1.19 -1.91
N ALA A 136 -21.08 -0.61 -1.15
CA ALA A 136 -19.83 -0.11 -1.69
C ALA A 136 -18.77 -1.19 -1.92
N LYS A 137 -18.94 -2.38 -1.34
CA LYS A 137 -17.97 -3.48 -1.40
C LYS A 137 -16.57 -3.07 -0.92
N CYS A 138 -16.51 -2.21 0.10
CA CYS A 138 -15.24 -1.78 0.68
C CYS A 138 -14.51 -2.95 1.32
N THR A 139 -13.23 -3.09 0.99
CA THR A 139 -12.33 -4.03 1.67
C THR A 139 -11.53 -3.31 2.75
N THR A 140 -11.24 -2.03 2.62
CA THR A 140 -10.34 -1.30 3.54
C THR A 140 -10.77 0.15 3.70
N ILE A 141 -10.51 0.72 4.87
CA ILE A 141 -10.72 2.13 5.17
C ILE A 141 -9.36 2.76 5.48
N ARG A 142 -9.11 3.95 4.91
CA ARG A 142 -8.00 4.81 5.34
C ARG A 142 -8.52 5.73 6.44
N LEU A 143 -7.85 5.69 7.60
CA LEU A 143 -8.28 6.40 8.80
C LEU A 143 -7.21 7.43 9.19
N PRO A 144 -7.41 8.71 8.81
CA PRO A 144 -6.60 9.82 9.29
C PRO A 144 -6.69 9.94 10.82
N ILE A 145 -5.52 9.97 11.47
CA ILE A 145 -5.35 10.23 12.90
C ILE A 145 -4.22 11.26 13.10
N GLY A 146 -4.26 11.97 14.22
CA GLY A 146 -3.18 12.83 14.66
C GLY A 146 -2.33 12.18 15.75
N TYR A 147 -1.09 12.66 15.91
CA TYR A 147 -0.23 12.24 17.03
C TYR A 147 -0.87 12.51 18.41
N TYR A 148 -1.75 13.50 18.50
CA TYR A 148 -2.49 13.85 19.71
C TYR A 148 -3.60 12.86 20.06
N ASP A 149 -4.01 11.98 19.13
CA ASP A 149 -5.00 10.93 19.40
C ASP A 149 -4.39 9.71 20.09
N LEU A 150 -3.04 9.60 20.09
CA LEU A 150 -2.32 8.51 20.74
C LEU A 150 -2.39 8.66 22.27
N PRO A 151 -2.38 7.55 23.03
CA PRO A 151 -2.73 7.58 24.44
C PRO A 151 -1.66 8.25 25.30
N GLY A 152 -2.13 8.91 26.36
CA GLY A 152 -1.28 9.53 27.37
C GLY A 152 -0.70 10.88 26.93
N PRO A 153 -0.02 11.60 27.85
CA PRO A 153 0.49 12.95 27.59
C PRO A 153 1.80 12.95 26.78
N ASP A 154 2.46 11.80 26.61
CA ASP A 154 3.84 11.76 26.09
C ASP A 154 3.97 12.04 24.60
N PHE A 155 2.88 11.90 23.84
CA PHE A 155 2.85 12.26 22.43
C PHE A 155 2.58 13.74 22.20
N THR A 156 1.93 14.43 23.15
CA THR A 156 1.63 15.87 23.05
C THR A 156 2.59 16.75 23.83
N ARG A 157 3.37 16.19 24.75
CA ARG A 157 4.38 16.92 25.53
C ARG A 157 5.34 17.69 24.63
N GLY A 158 5.52 18.99 24.88
CA GLY A 158 6.39 19.86 24.10
C GLY A 158 5.80 20.33 22.77
N THR A 159 4.53 20.02 22.49
CA THR A 159 3.84 20.43 21.27
C THR A 159 2.70 21.41 21.57
N PRO A 160 2.15 22.10 20.56
CA PRO A 160 0.98 22.97 20.74
C PRO A 160 -0.27 22.28 21.31
N PHE A 161 -0.33 20.94 21.25
CA PHE A 161 -1.44 20.15 21.78
C PHE A 161 -1.27 19.78 23.26
N GLU A 162 -0.10 20.00 23.88
CA GLU A 162 0.14 19.70 25.30
C GLU A 162 -0.94 20.26 26.25
N PRO A 163 -1.38 21.54 26.13
CA PRO A 163 -2.40 22.10 27.02
C PRO A 163 -3.77 21.44 26.88
N TYR A 164 -4.00 20.74 25.77
CA TYR A 164 -5.28 20.15 25.39
C TYR A 164 -5.28 18.62 25.46
N ALA A 165 -4.17 18.00 25.91
CA ALA A 165 -3.99 16.54 25.91
C ALA A 165 -5.15 15.78 26.59
N GLN A 166 -5.75 16.36 27.63
CA GLN A 166 -6.87 15.74 28.36
C GLN A 166 -8.16 15.63 27.53
N VAL A 167 -8.34 16.48 26.51
CA VAL A 167 -9.47 16.37 25.55
C VAL A 167 -9.37 15.07 24.76
N TYR A 168 -8.15 14.63 24.45
CA TYR A 168 -7.88 13.47 23.59
C TYR A 168 -7.73 12.15 24.33
N ARG A 169 -7.87 12.12 25.66
CA ARG A 169 -7.60 10.91 26.47
C ARG A 169 -8.37 9.66 26.04
N GLY A 170 -9.55 9.82 25.42
CA GLY A 170 -10.40 8.74 24.92
C GLY A 170 -10.28 8.45 23.42
N ALA A 171 -9.44 9.20 22.68
CA ALA A 171 -9.34 9.10 21.23
C ALA A 171 -8.82 7.72 20.79
N TRP A 172 -7.69 7.25 21.34
CA TRP A 172 -7.12 5.95 21.00
C TRP A 172 -8.09 4.78 21.26
N ASP A 173 -8.82 4.80 22.38
CA ASP A 173 -9.81 3.78 22.68
C ASP A 173 -10.97 3.78 21.68
N SER A 174 -11.38 4.98 21.23
CA SER A 174 -12.37 5.12 20.17
C SER A 174 -11.87 4.59 18.82
N ILE A 175 -10.60 4.88 18.48
CA ILE A 175 -9.94 4.37 17.27
C ILE A 175 -9.90 2.83 17.30
N ARG A 176 -9.45 2.24 18.42
CA ARG A 176 -9.42 0.77 18.59
C ARG A 176 -10.81 0.16 18.48
N ASN A 177 -11.82 0.79 19.08
CA ASN A 177 -13.21 0.33 18.98
C ASN A 177 -13.72 0.37 17.53
N LEU A 178 -13.44 1.44 16.79
CA LEU A 178 -13.81 1.56 15.39
C LEU A 178 -13.10 0.51 14.52
N ILE A 179 -11.79 0.30 14.73
CA ILE A 179 -11.03 -0.76 14.06
C ILE A 179 -11.71 -2.11 14.32
N GLN A 180 -12.00 -2.44 15.58
CA GLN A 180 -12.67 -3.70 15.92
C GLN A 180 -14.03 -3.85 15.22
N ARG A 181 -14.87 -2.80 15.21
CA ARG A 181 -16.17 -2.80 14.52
C ARG A 181 -16.04 -3.03 13.02
N LEU A 182 -15.02 -2.46 12.37
CA LEU A 182 -14.71 -2.67 10.96
C LEU A 182 -14.17 -4.09 10.70
N ARG A 183 -13.25 -4.57 11.54
CA ARG A 183 -12.68 -5.93 11.48
C ARG A 183 -13.72 -7.03 11.63
N ASN A 184 -14.70 -6.85 12.53
CA ASN A 184 -15.85 -7.75 12.69
C ASN A 184 -16.70 -7.88 11.40
N ARG A 185 -16.50 -6.99 10.43
CA ARG A 185 -17.13 -7.00 9.12
C ARG A 185 -16.14 -7.23 7.97
N SER A 186 -14.95 -7.76 8.28
CA SER A 186 -13.85 -8.02 7.33
C SER A 186 -13.30 -6.79 6.62
N ILE A 187 -13.60 -5.56 7.07
CA ILE A 187 -12.97 -4.34 6.56
C ILE A 187 -11.63 -4.15 7.27
N GLY A 188 -10.56 -3.91 6.52
CA GLY A 188 -9.26 -3.53 7.07
C GLY A 188 -9.15 -2.04 7.35
N VAL A 189 -8.17 -1.65 8.16
CA VAL A 189 -7.88 -0.24 8.44
C VAL A 189 -6.42 0.05 8.12
N LEU A 190 -6.18 1.01 7.22
CA LEU A 190 -4.90 1.68 7.05
C LEU A 190 -4.90 2.89 7.99
N LEU A 191 -4.08 2.84 9.03
CA LEU A 191 -3.92 3.98 9.95
C LEU A 191 -2.98 4.99 9.32
N ASP A 192 -3.45 6.22 9.16
CA ASP A 192 -2.72 7.30 8.53
C ASP A 192 -2.36 8.37 9.56
N LEU A 193 -1.05 8.53 9.82
CA LEU A 193 -0.52 9.62 10.64
C LEU A 193 -0.61 10.94 9.85
N HIS A 194 -1.84 11.43 9.79
CA HIS A 194 -2.25 12.54 8.94
C HIS A 194 -1.77 13.87 9.51
N ALA A 195 -1.83 14.03 10.84
CA ALA A 195 -1.25 15.16 11.56
C ALA A 195 -0.03 14.69 12.37
N LEU A 196 1.16 15.07 11.89
CA LEU A 196 2.44 14.87 12.58
C LEU A 196 2.79 16.09 13.46
N PRO A 197 3.64 15.93 14.50
CA PRO A 197 4.10 17.06 15.31
C PRO A 197 4.81 18.12 14.45
N GLY A 198 4.34 19.37 14.50
CA GLY A 198 4.87 20.45 13.66
C GLY A 198 4.38 20.48 12.21
N GLY A 199 3.54 19.51 11.79
CA GLY A 199 2.97 19.44 10.44
C GLY A 199 3.97 19.02 9.35
N ALA A 200 3.55 18.12 8.47
CA ALA A 200 4.36 17.66 7.34
C ALA A 200 4.17 18.53 6.08
N ASN A 201 3.16 19.38 6.09
CA ASN A 201 2.88 20.42 5.09
C ASN A 201 2.27 21.65 5.77
N ALA A 202 2.16 22.75 5.01
CA ALA A 202 1.62 24.02 5.48
C ALA A 202 0.09 24.08 5.65
N GLN A 203 -0.65 23.05 5.25
CA GLN A 203 -2.12 23.10 5.19
C GLN A 203 -2.75 22.74 6.55
N GLU A 204 -3.98 23.21 6.81
CA GLU A 204 -4.65 23.01 8.10
C GLU A 204 -4.92 21.54 8.46
N HIS A 205 -5.01 20.66 7.46
CA HIS A 205 -5.23 19.22 7.66
C HIS A 205 -3.99 18.54 8.26
N SER A 206 -2.83 19.21 8.30
CA SER A 206 -1.69 18.80 9.16
C SER A 206 -1.94 19.04 10.66
N GLY A 207 -3.14 19.49 11.05
CA GLY A 207 -3.61 19.61 12.43
C GLY A 207 -3.41 21.00 13.05
N THR A 208 -2.71 21.92 12.37
CA THR A 208 -2.50 23.30 12.86
C THR A 208 -2.69 24.33 11.76
N ASN A 209 -2.99 25.58 12.13
CA ASN A 209 -3.00 26.72 11.21
C ASN A 209 -1.63 27.42 11.13
N SER A 210 -0.51 26.70 11.30
CA SER A 210 0.84 27.29 11.33
C SER A 210 1.29 27.84 9.98
N GLY A 211 0.77 27.30 8.87
CA GLY A 211 1.24 27.62 7.52
C GLY A 211 2.65 27.10 7.23
N ARG A 212 3.16 26.13 8.01
CA ARG A 212 4.55 25.66 7.94
C ARG A 212 4.66 24.15 8.16
N ALA A 213 5.56 23.51 7.42
CA ALA A 213 5.97 22.11 7.61
C ALA A 213 7.17 21.99 8.58
N GLU A 214 6.97 22.32 9.86
CA GLU A 214 8.05 22.36 10.85
C GLU A 214 8.59 20.95 11.21
N PHE A 215 7.86 19.89 10.84
CA PHE A 215 8.29 18.51 11.04
C PHE A 215 9.69 18.25 10.44
N TRP A 216 9.94 18.68 9.21
CA TRP A 216 11.17 18.37 8.46
C TRP A 216 12.42 19.07 8.98
N HIS A 217 12.26 20.06 9.85
CA HIS A 217 13.35 20.91 10.34
C HIS A 217 13.59 20.77 11.85
N SER A 218 12.88 19.86 12.52
CA SER A 218 12.96 19.65 13.97
C SER A 218 13.26 18.20 14.28
N ASP A 219 14.46 17.93 14.83
CA ASP A 219 14.83 16.58 15.27
C ASP A 219 13.89 16.07 16.37
N PHE A 220 13.36 16.96 17.22
CA PHE A 220 12.34 16.62 18.21
C PHE A 220 11.05 16.11 17.54
N ASN A 221 10.53 16.82 16.54
CA ASN A 221 9.31 16.44 15.84
C ASN A 221 9.50 15.10 15.10
N ARG A 222 10.62 14.93 14.40
CA ARG A 222 10.97 13.68 13.69
C ARG A 222 11.07 12.48 14.63
N ALA A 223 11.74 12.65 15.77
CA ALA A 223 11.86 11.60 16.78
C ALA A 223 10.50 11.25 17.38
N LEU A 224 9.65 12.24 17.65
CA LEU A 224 8.28 12.00 18.11
C LEU A 224 7.43 11.28 17.05
N GLY A 225 7.53 11.63 15.77
CA GLY A 225 6.88 10.91 14.67
C GLY A 225 7.29 9.44 14.59
N ILE A 226 8.57 9.12 14.80
CA ILE A 226 9.05 7.74 14.89
C ILE A 226 8.42 7.01 16.09
N ARG A 227 8.36 7.66 17.25
CA ARG A 227 7.69 7.08 18.44
C ARG A 227 6.20 6.80 18.19
N CYS A 228 5.50 7.66 17.45
CA CYS A 228 4.11 7.42 17.05
C CYS A 228 3.99 6.14 16.20
N ALA A 229 4.84 5.99 15.17
CA ALA A 229 4.84 4.80 14.32
C ALA A 229 5.20 3.53 15.11
N GLN A 230 6.18 3.60 16.02
CA GLN A 230 6.54 2.49 16.90
C GLN A 230 5.40 2.08 17.82
N PHE A 231 4.66 3.04 18.37
CA PHE A 231 3.51 2.75 19.21
C PHE A 231 2.44 1.97 18.44
N ILE A 232 2.06 2.43 17.24
CA ILE A 232 1.07 1.74 16.41
C ILE A 232 1.55 0.34 16.01
N ALA A 233 2.84 0.20 15.66
CA ALA A 233 3.43 -1.10 15.35
C ALA A 233 3.42 -2.06 16.56
N GLN A 234 3.65 -1.54 17.77
CA GLN A 234 3.58 -2.32 19.00
C GLN A 234 2.14 -2.77 19.30
N GLU A 235 1.15 -1.92 19.05
CA GLU A 235 -0.28 -2.28 19.17
C GLU A 235 -0.65 -3.35 18.14
N ALA A 236 -0.16 -3.24 16.91
CA ALA A 236 -0.36 -4.26 15.87
C ALA A 236 0.24 -5.61 16.27
N LYS A 237 1.47 -5.61 16.78
CA LYS A 237 2.13 -6.80 17.33
C LYS A 237 1.35 -7.41 18.50
N ASN A 238 0.64 -6.59 19.27
CA ASN A 238 -0.19 -7.01 20.40
C ASN A 238 -1.63 -7.41 19.99
N GLY A 239 -1.91 -7.57 18.69
CA GLY A 239 -3.17 -8.10 18.18
C GLY A 239 -4.11 -7.08 17.54
N LEU A 240 -3.70 -5.81 17.38
CA LEU A 240 -4.47 -4.85 16.59
C LEU A 240 -4.31 -5.14 15.09
N GLU A 241 -5.25 -5.88 14.51
CA GLU A 241 -5.22 -6.23 13.09
C GLU A 241 -5.46 -5.02 12.17
N ILE A 242 -4.37 -4.44 11.66
CA ILE A 242 -4.39 -3.33 10.69
C ILE A 242 -3.75 -3.72 9.35
N ALA A 243 -4.19 -3.06 8.28
CA ALA A 243 -3.70 -3.26 6.93
C ALA A 243 -2.31 -2.63 6.71
N GLY A 244 -1.97 -1.60 7.49
CA GLY A 244 -0.67 -0.94 7.43
C GLY A 244 -0.65 0.36 8.24
N ILE A 245 0.51 1.01 8.24
CA ILE A 245 0.74 2.32 8.87
C ILE A 245 1.24 3.26 7.78
N GLN A 246 0.50 4.33 7.52
CA GLN A 246 1.01 5.46 6.74
C GLN A 246 1.74 6.41 7.68
N LEU A 247 3.04 6.59 7.40
CA LEU A 247 3.95 7.35 8.27
C LEU A 247 3.65 8.84 8.27
N VAL A 248 3.18 9.35 7.13
CA VAL A 248 2.92 10.76 6.89
C VAL A 248 1.91 10.91 5.75
N ASN A 249 0.98 11.84 5.91
CA ASN A 249 0.12 12.34 4.85
C ASN A 249 0.77 13.52 4.11
N GLU A 250 0.66 13.53 2.78
CA GLU A 250 1.03 14.66 1.89
C GLU A 250 2.28 15.44 2.32
N ALA A 251 3.42 14.75 2.38
CA ALA A 251 4.69 15.42 2.65
C ALA A 251 4.93 16.54 1.62
N GLU A 252 5.47 17.68 2.06
CA GLU A 252 5.78 18.78 1.16
C GLU A 252 6.78 18.37 0.08
N TRP A 253 6.64 18.96 -1.11
CA TRP A 253 7.55 18.72 -2.23
C TRP A 253 9.00 19.00 -1.81
N GLU A 254 9.87 18.01 -2.04
CA GLU A 254 11.31 18.08 -1.72
C GLU A 254 11.61 18.43 -0.25
N SER A 255 10.78 17.93 0.66
CA SER A 255 10.97 18.03 2.12
C SER A 255 12.38 17.62 2.58
N HIS A 256 12.97 18.46 3.44
CA HIS A 256 14.31 18.26 3.97
C HIS A 256 14.44 16.94 4.75
N ARG A 257 15.44 16.13 4.42
CA ARG A 257 15.73 14.83 5.08
C ARG A 257 14.53 13.85 5.10
N MET A 258 13.56 14.01 4.20
CA MET A 258 12.36 13.17 4.18
C MET A 258 12.67 11.67 4.03
N TYR A 259 13.48 11.30 3.04
CA TYR A 259 13.85 9.89 2.83
C TYR A 259 14.78 9.33 3.90
N GLU A 260 15.59 10.19 4.55
CA GLU A 260 16.38 9.80 5.73
C GLU A 260 15.43 9.45 6.89
N TRP A 261 14.41 10.26 7.13
CA TRP A 261 13.39 9.98 8.14
C TRP A 261 12.56 8.73 7.81
N TYR A 262 12.23 8.50 6.53
CA TYR A 262 11.60 7.24 6.11
C TYR A 262 12.48 6.03 6.43
N ASP A 263 13.79 6.10 6.16
CA ASP A 263 14.72 5.02 6.49
C ASP A 263 14.76 4.76 8.01
N GLU A 264 14.80 5.81 8.85
CA GLU A 264 14.75 5.71 10.31
C GLU A 264 13.44 5.09 10.83
N ALA A 265 12.29 5.57 10.35
CA ALA A 265 10.98 5.07 10.77
C ALA A 265 10.75 3.62 10.32
N VAL A 266 11.14 3.28 9.09
CA VAL A 266 11.07 1.91 8.57
C VAL A 266 11.96 0.98 9.39
N ALA A 267 13.18 1.40 9.75
CA ALA A 267 14.06 0.60 10.60
C ALA A 267 13.46 0.39 12.01
N ALA A 268 12.92 1.45 12.61
CA ALA A 268 12.30 1.42 13.92
C ALA A 268 11.08 0.48 13.98
N VAL A 269 10.21 0.52 12.97
CA VAL A 269 9.06 -0.39 12.88
C VAL A 269 9.47 -1.82 12.55
N SER A 270 10.43 -2.00 11.63
CA SER A 270 10.94 -3.34 11.27
C SER A 270 11.53 -4.09 12.46
N ALA A 271 12.14 -3.38 13.42
CA ALA A 271 12.64 -3.97 14.66
C ALA A 271 11.51 -4.50 15.59
N LEU A 272 10.28 -4.01 15.45
CA LEU A 272 9.12 -4.42 16.25
C LEU A 272 8.30 -5.49 15.55
N ASP A 273 7.87 -5.21 14.32
CA ASP A 273 7.09 -6.08 13.45
C ASP A 273 7.51 -5.87 11.97
N PRO A 274 8.37 -6.72 11.41
CA PRO A 274 8.80 -6.60 10.01
C PRO A 274 7.72 -7.04 8.99
N SER A 275 6.55 -7.53 9.46
CA SER A 275 5.48 -8.00 8.58
C SER A 275 4.45 -6.92 8.22
N ILE A 276 4.44 -5.79 8.95
CA ILE A 276 3.46 -4.72 8.73
C ILE A 276 3.85 -3.84 7.53
N PRO A 277 2.93 -3.57 6.58
CA PRO A 277 3.18 -2.60 5.53
C PRO A 277 3.35 -1.19 6.06
N ILE A 278 4.42 -0.54 5.61
CA ILE A 278 4.67 0.88 5.81
C ILE A 278 4.29 1.61 4.53
N ILE A 279 3.39 2.58 4.65
CA ILE A 279 2.96 3.43 3.55
C ILE A 279 3.68 4.78 3.71
N ILE A 280 4.30 5.27 2.64
CA ILE A 280 4.96 6.58 2.59
C ILE A 280 4.21 7.52 1.66
N SER A 281 4.15 8.80 1.98
CA SER A 281 3.74 9.82 1.00
C SER A 281 4.81 9.94 -0.09
N ASP A 282 4.38 10.06 -1.35
CA ASP A 282 5.27 10.33 -2.48
C ASP A 282 5.90 11.73 -2.49
N GLY A 283 5.50 12.61 -1.56
CA GLY A 283 5.96 14.00 -1.51
C GLY A 283 5.65 14.77 -2.79
N TRP A 284 4.54 14.42 -3.46
CA TRP A 284 4.14 14.90 -4.78
C TRP A 284 5.12 14.54 -5.91
N ASN A 285 6.08 13.63 -5.66
CA ASN A 285 7.10 13.18 -6.60
C ASN A 285 7.16 11.65 -6.67
N LEU A 286 6.18 11.07 -7.37
CA LEU A 286 6.05 9.62 -7.52
C LEU A 286 7.32 8.95 -8.09
N ASP A 287 8.03 9.57 -9.04
CA ASP A 287 9.27 8.99 -9.59
C ASP A 287 10.36 8.81 -8.53
N LYS A 288 10.60 9.82 -7.68
CA LYS A 288 11.57 9.70 -6.58
C LYS A 288 11.13 8.65 -5.55
N ALA A 289 9.83 8.59 -5.24
CA ALA A 289 9.28 7.61 -4.30
C ALA A 289 9.42 6.17 -4.84
N ILE A 290 9.25 5.97 -6.16
CA ILE A 290 9.49 4.70 -6.85
C ILE A 290 10.94 4.25 -6.68
N GLU A 291 11.91 5.12 -6.93
CA GLU A 291 13.34 4.76 -6.75
C GLU A 291 13.65 4.39 -5.29
N TYR A 292 13.08 5.12 -4.34
CA TYR A 292 13.22 4.81 -2.92
C TYR A 292 12.60 3.44 -2.57
N SER A 293 11.38 3.16 -3.04
CA SER A 293 10.66 1.91 -2.80
C SER A 293 11.42 0.71 -3.38
N LEU A 294 11.87 0.79 -4.63
CA LEU A 294 12.68 -0.24 -5.30
C LEU A 294 13.95 -0.58 -4.50
N ARG A 295 14.71 0.44 -4.09
CA ARG A 295 15.91 0.26 -3.25
C ARG A 295 15.57 -0.40 -1.91
N THR A 296 14.47 -0.01 -1.31
CA THR A 296 14.08 -0.44 0.03
C THR A 296 13.52 -1.87 0.04
N ASN A 297 12.76 -2.23 -0.99
CA ASN A 297 12.11 -3.52 -1.16
C ASN A 297 12.98 -4.48 -1.98
N SER A 298 14.23 -4.67 -1.58
CA SER A 298 15.17 -5.59 -2.24
C SER A 298 14.95 -7.04 -1.78
N VAL A 299 15.22 -8.01 -2.65
CA VAL A 299 15.23 -9.43 -2.26
C VAL A 299 16.32 -9.69 -1.21
N TYR A 300 17.48 -9.07 -1.41
CA TYR A 300 18.65 -9.23 -0.56
C TYR A 300 18.66 -8.13 0.50
N THR A 301 18.34 -8.51 1.74
CA THR A 301 18.43 -7.65 2.93
C THR A 301 19.15 -8.41 4.04
N ASP A 302 19.94 -7.70 4.84
CA ASP A 302 20.67 -8.31 5.97
C ASP A 302 19.71 -8.72 7.10
N HIS A 303 18.55 -8.07 7.18
CA HIS A 303 17.52 -8.29 8.20
C HIS A 303 16.11 -8.25 7.59
N ALA A 304 15.13 -8.81 8.31
CA ALA A 304 13.72 -8.70 7.94
C ALA A 304 13.30 -7.21 7.99
N LYS A 305 12.67 -6.74 6.92
CA LYS A 305 12.28 -5.33 6.75
C LYS A 305 10.83 -5.25 6.33
N THR A 306 10.09 -4.30 6.93
CA THR A 306 8.72 -4.00 6.52
C THR A 306 8.66 -3.69 5.03
N PRO A 307 7.64 -4.19 4.31
CA PRO A 307 7.43 -3.78 2.93
C PRO A 307 7.01 -2.31 2.89
N VAL A 308 7.58 -1.56 1.94
CA VAL A 308 7.26 -0.14 1.74
C VAL A 308 6.35 0.04 0.52
N VAL A 309 5.19 0.63 0.75
CA VAL A 309 4.17 0.99 -0.24
C VAL A 309 4.19 2.51 -0.42
N ILE A 310 4.02 2.97 -1.66
CA ILE A 310 3.91 4.39 -1.96
C ILE A 310 2.44 4.79 -1.97
N ASP A 311 2.11 5.89 -1.31
CA ASP A 311 0.84 6.59 -1.44
C ASP A 311 0.98 7.82 -2.34
N THR A 312 0.09 7.94 -3.31
CA THR A 312 -0.01 9.08 -4.24
C THR A 312 -1.46 9.55 -4.33
N HIS A 313 -1.65 10.86 -4.44
CA HIS A 313 -2.98 11.48 -4.46
C HIS A 313 -3.26 12.10 -5.83
N TYR A 314 -4.49 11.94 -6.32
CA TYR A 314 -4.89 12.49 -7.62
C TYR A 314 -6.13 13.37 -7.51
N TYR A 315 -5.92 14.66 -7.80
CA TYR A 315 -6.97 15.67 -7.86
C TYR A 315 -6.78 16.54 -9.11
N TRP A 316 -7.90 17.01 -9.69
CA TRP A 316 -7.92 17.90 -10.86
C TRP A 316 -8.75 19.17 -10.57
N ALA A 317 -8.64 19.67 -9.34
CA ALA A 317 -9.46 20.78 -8.84
C ALA A 317 -8.66 21.96 -8.31
N PHE A 318 -7.32 21.86 -8.22
CA PHE A 318 -6.53 22.75 -7.38
C PHE A 318 -5.47 23.57 -8.13
N THR A 319 -5.22 23.28 -9.41
CA THR A 319 -4.19 23.98 -10.19
C THR A 319 -4.77 24.77 -11.36
N ASP A 320 -4.06 25.81 -11.79
CA ASP A 320 -4.42 26.55 -13.01
C ASP A 320 -4.34 25.68 -14.27
N ALA A 321 -3.47 24.65 -14.26
CA ALA A 321 -3.41 23.67 -15.33
C ALA A 321 -4.71 22.86 -15.43
N ASP A 322 -5.35 22.54 -14.31
CA ASP A 322 -6.63 21.83 -14.30
C ASP A 322 -7.77 22.68 -14.84
N LYS A 323 -7.83 23.97 -14.44
CA LYS A 323 -8.82 24.94 -14.94
C LYS A 323 -8.80 25.08 -16.47
N GLN A 324 -7.64 24.86 -17.10
CA GLN A 324 -7.49 24.96 -18.56
C GLN A 324 -8.05 23.74 -19.31
N LYS A 325 -8.25 22.61 -18.63
CA LYS A 325 -8.69 21.35 -19.25
C LYS A 325 -10.21 21.21 -19.23
N SER A 326 -10.77 20.59 -20.27
CA SER A 326 -12.16 20.11 -20.24
C SER A 326 -12.28 18.80 -19.44
N PRO A 327 -13.49 18.41 -18.99
CA PRO A 327 -13.70 17.15 -18.28
C PRO A 327 -13.27 15.94 -19.12
N GLN A 328 -13.46 15.99 -20.44
CA GLN A 328 -13.03 14.93 -21.35
C GLN A 328 -11.50 14.82 -21.43
N GLN A 329 -10.78 15.95 -21.45
CA GLN A 329 -9.31 15.95 -21.41
C GLN A 329 -8.81 15.41 -20.07
N ILE A 330 -9.48 15.76 -18.96
CA ILE A 330 -9.17 15.24 -17.64
C ILE A 330 -9.41 13.73 -17.57
N CYS A 331 -10.51 13.22 -18.13
CA CYS A 331 -10.74 11.77 -18.27
C CYS A 331 -9.60 11.08 -19.05
N GLN A 332 -9.15 11.66 -20.16
CA GLN A 332 -8.03 11.09 -20.93
C GLN A 332 -6.73 11.07 -20.10
N GLU A 333 -6.46 12.15 -19.36
CA GLU A 333 -5.27 12.22 -18.51
C GLU A 333 -5.34 11.23 -17.34
N ALA A 334 -6.49 11.09 -16.70
CA ALA A 334 -6.71 10.14 -15.60
C ALA A 334 -6.40 8.70 -16.01
N ASP A 335 -6.71 8.32 -17.26
CA ASP A 335 -6.41 6.99 -17.80
C ASP A 335 -4.90 6.70 -17.96
N THR A 336 -4.07 7.74 -17.95
CA THR A 336 -2.59 7.63 -18.08
C THR A 336 -1.85 7.64 -16.75
N LYS A 337 -2.50 8.00 -15.64
CA LYS A 337 -1.86 8.12 -14.31
C LYS A 337 -1.24 6.82 -13.85
N LEU A 338 -0.23 6.87 -12.97
CA LEU A 338 0.61 5.71 -12.60
C LEU A 338 1.44 5.14 -13.77
N GLY A 339 1.58 5.87 -14.89
CA GLY A 339 2.46 5.48 -16.00
C GLY A 339 3.94 5.43 -15.61
N GLN A 340 4.34 6.11 -14.54
CA GLN A 340 5.69 6.07 -13.97
C GLN A 340 6.12 4.67 -13.52
N LEU A 341 5.17 3.77 -13.27
CA LEU A 341 5.45 2.37 -12.93
C LEU A 341 5.84 1.53 -14.17
N ASP A 342 5.61 2.03 -15.38
CA ASP A 342 5.93 1.31 -16.62
C ASP A 342 7.42 0.96 -16.69
N GLY A 343 7.72 -0.34 -16.77
CA GLY A 343 9.09 -0.86 -16.79
C GLY A 343 9.78 -0.93 -15.43
N ARG A 344 9.10 -0.54 -14.34
CA ARG A 344 9.59 -0.64 -12.96
C ARG A 344 9.09 -1.92 -12.28
N GLU A 345 7.89 -2.37 -12.61
CA GLU A 345 7.26 -3.59 -12.09
C GLU A 345 7.84 -4.89 -12.73
N GLY A 346 7.58 -6.03 -12.09
CA GLY A 346 7.68 -7.36 -12.71
C GLY A 346 8.94 -8.19 -12.45
N SER A 347 10.11 -7.57 -12.24
CA SER A 347 11.35 -8.30 -11.88
C SER A 347 11.88 -7.80 -10.55
N VAL A 348 11.36 -8.37 -9.45
CA VAL A 348 11.73 -7.91 -8.10
C VAL A 348 13.13 -8.36 -7.71
N ILE A 349 13.63 -9.44 -8.32
CA ILE A 349 15.01 -9.93 -8.10
C ILE A 349 16.02 -8.93 -8.65
N ASP A 350 15.75 -8.35 -9.82
CA ASP A 350 16.70 -7.46 -10.50
C ASP A 350 16.64 -6.02 -9.96
N ARG A 351 15.43 -5.53 -9.64
CA ARG A 351 15.19 -4.11 -9.37
C ARG A 351 14.68 -3.82 -7.96
N GLY A 352 14.28 -4.84 -7.21
CA GLY A 352 13.40 -4.68 -6.05
C GLY A 352 11.93 -4.53 -6.45
N ALA A 353 11.05 -4.57 -5.45
CA ALA A 353 9.61 -4.43 -5.67
C ALA A 353 9.14 -2.98 -5.50
N VAL A 354 8.17 -2.57 -6.29
CA VAL A 354 7.49 -1.29 -6.15
C VAL A 354 5.99 -1.51 -6.14
N GLN A 355 5.31 -0.87 -5.19
CA GLN A 355 3.85 -0.91 -5.12
C GLN A 355 3.32 0.46 -4.74
N THR A 356 2.29 0.91 -5.46
CA THR A 356 1.59 2.16 -5.18
C THR A 356 0.13 1.89 -4.81
N ILE A 357 -0.42 2.69 -3.90
CA ILE A 357 -1.86 2.87 -3.68
C ILE A 357 -2.25 4.30 -4.07
N VAL A 358 -3.53 4.53 -4.38
CA VAL A 358 -4.09 5.87 -4.51
C VAL A 358 -4.85 6.19 -3.21
N GLY A 359 -4.16 6.79 -2.24
CA GLY A 359 -4.70 7.08 -0.90
C GLY A 359 -5.77 8.15 -0.88
N GLU A 360 -5.77 9.03 -1.89
CA GLU A 360 -6.83 10.02 -2.05
C GLU A 360 -7.11 10.36 -3.52
N TYR A 361 -8.39 10.45 -3.82
CA TYR A 361 -8.94 10.97 -5.08
C TYR A 361 -10.42 11.32 -4.90
N SER A 362 -10.96 12.13 -5.81
CA SER A 362 -12.40 12.46 -5.83
C SER A 362 -12.94 12.55 -7.26
N CYS A 363 -14.23 12.88 -7.41
CA CYS A 363 -14.84 13.15 -8.72
C CYS A 363 -14.90 14.65 -9.04
N VAL A 364 -14.23 15.50 -8.26
CA VAL A 364 -14.40 16.95 -8.30
C VAL A 364 -13.53 17.55 -9.40
N LEU A 365 -14.16 18.39 -10.22
CA LEU A 365 -13.48 19.24 -11.20
C LEU A 365 -13.86 20.70 -10.94
N THR A 366 -13.03 21.62 -11.44
CA THR A 366 -13.28 23.06 -11.32
C THR A 366 -14.50 23.51 -12.14
N GLU A 367 -15.14 24.61 -11.73
CA GLU A 367 -16.20 25.25 -12.54
C GLU A 367 -15.68 25.69 -13.92
N ASP A 368 -14.42 26.10 -14.02
CA ASP A 368 -13.75 26.41 -15.29
C ASP A 368 -13.71 25.20 -16.21
N SER A 369 -13.41 24.01 -15.68
CA SER A 369 -13.47 22.76 -16.42
C SER A 369 -14.91 22.46 -16.83
N TRP A 370 -15.89 22.61 -15.94
CA TRP A 370 -17.31 22.37 -16.28
C TRP A 370 -17.83 23.29 -17.38
N ALA A 371 -17.38 24.54 -17.44
CA ALA A 371 -17.70 25.47 -18.53
C ALA A 371 -17.21 24.98 -19.92
N LYS A 372 -16.27 24.03 -19.96
CA LYS A 372 -15.70 23.41 -21.16
C LYS A 372 -16.30 22.03 -21.48
N SER A 373 -17.38 21.63 -20.80
CA SER A 373 -18.05 20.33 -20.97
C SER A 373 -18.69 20.09 -22.35
N GLY A 374 -18.97 21.17 -23.09
CA GLY A 374 -19.64 21.09 -24.39
C GLY A 374 -21.12 20.73 -24.27
N ARG A 375 -21.57 19.69 -24.96
CA ARG A 375 -22.99 19.25 -24.96
C ARG A 375 -23.27 18.05 -24.06
N VAL A 376 -22.26 17.49 -23.40
CA VAL A 376 -22.43 16.33 -22.51
C VAL A 376 -22.84 16.83 -21.14
N SER A 377 -23.81 16.18 -20.50
CA SER A 377 -24.25 16.58 -19.17
C SER A 377 -23.13 16.41 -18.14
N LYS A 378 -23.16 17.24 -17.10
CA LYS A 378 -22.24 17.13 -15.96
C LYS A 378 -22.31 15.73 -15.33
N GLU A 379 -23.51 15.19 -15.12
CA GLU A 379 -23.72 13.85 -14.57
C GLU A 379 -22.99 12.76 -15.36
N GLU A 380 -23.14 12.75 -16.69
CA GLU A 380 -22.48 11.78 -17.56
C GLU A 380 -20.96 11.92 -17.53
N LEU A 381 -20.44 13.15 -17.48
CA LEU A 381 -18.99 13.39 -17.39
C LEU A 381 -18.41 13.00 -16.03
N VAL A 382 -19.12 13.27 -14.93
CA VAL A 382 -18.72 12.80 -13.59
C VAL A 382 -18.68 11.28 -13.56
N LYS A 383 -19.66 10.61 -14.15
CA LYS A 383 -19.69 9.15 -14.27
C LYS A 383 -18.51 8.62 -15.07
N GLN A 384 -18.25 9.19 -16.24
CA GLN A 384 -17.10 8.81 -17.07
C GLN A 384 -15.78 9.01 -16.30
N PHE A 385 -15.62 10.13 -15.61
CA PHE A 385 -14.41 10.44 -14.86
C PHE A 385 -14.19 9.46 -13.70
N GLY A 386 -15.21 9.22 -12.87
CA GLY A 386 -15.12 8.26 -11.77
C GLY A 386 -14.83 6.83 -12.24
N GLN A 387 -15.44 6.41 -13.37
CA GLN A 387 -15.25 5.06 -13.91
C GLN A 387 -13.87 4.87 -14.55
N VAL A 388 -13.32 5.90 -15.21
CA VAL A 388 -11.95 5.87 -15.71
C VAL A 388 -10.95 5.75 -14.55
N GLN A 389 -11.11 6.56 -13.50
CA GLN A 389 -10.29 6.45 -12.30
C GLN A 389 -10.40 5.06 -11.67
N SER A 390 -11.62 4.57 -11.45
CA SER A 390 -11.87 3.23 -10.88
C SER A 390 -11.17 2.14 -11.70
N ARG A 391 -11.33 2.13 -13.02
CA ARG A 391 -10.67 1.18 -13.92
C ARG A 391 -9.15 1.28 -13.82
N ARG A 392 -8.60 2.50 -13.92
CA ARG A 392 -7.15 2.71 -13.96
C ARG A 392 -6.50 2.26 -12.65
N TYR A 393 -7.07 2.63 -11.51
CA TYR A 393 -6.52 2.28 -10.21
C TYR A 393 -6.66 0.77 -9.93
N GLN A 394 -7.77 0.14 -10.33
CA GLN A 394 -7.89 -1.32 -10.29
C GLN A 394 -6.87 -2.03 -11.20
N GLN A 395 -6.39 -1.40 -12.27
CA GLN A 395 -5.37 -2.01 -13.13
C GLN A 395 -3.94 -1.86 -12.61
N ARG A 396 -3.65 -0.74 -11.92
CA ARG A 396 -2.26 -0.32 -11.67
C ARG A 396 -1.88 -0.14 -10.21
N ALA A 397 -2.85 0.01 -9.31
CA ALA A 397 -2.59 0.23 -7.89
C ALA A 397 -2.94 -1.00 -7.05
N GLY A 398 -2.31 -1.10 -5.88
CA GLY A 398 -2.66 -2.09 -4.85
C GLY A 398 -4.00 -1.77 -4.18
N GLY A 399 -4.52 -0.56 -4.42
CA GLY A 399 -5.81 -0.10 -3.95
C GLY A 399 -6.03 1.38 -4.18
N SER A 400 -7.25 1.83 -3.86
CA SER A 400 -7.69 3.20 -4.01
C SER A 400 -8.68 3.59 -2.89
N TYR A 401 -8.50 4.77 -2.32
CA TYR A 401 -9.33 5.29 -1.23
C TYR A 401 -9.93 6.63 -1.63
N PHE A 402 -11.25 6.65 -1.83
CA PHE A 402 -11.97 7.86 -2.22
C PHE A 402 -12.03 8.86 -1.05
N TRP A 403 -11.73 10.12 -1.30
CA TRP A 403 -11.94 11.22 -0.35
C TRP A 403 -13.31 11.88 -0.63
N THR A 404 -14.33 11.77 0.24
CA THR A 404 -14.35 11.16 1.59
C THR A 404 -15.72 10.58 1.97
N TRP A 405 -15.82 9.94 3.14
CA TRP A 405 -17.04 9.29 3.62
C TRP A 405 -18.16 10.25 4.05
N LYS A 406 -17.85 11.26 4.87
CA LYS A 406 -18.86 12.05 5.59
C LYS A 406 -18.47 13.49 5.84
N MET A 407 -19.42 14.39 5.63
CA MET A 407 -19.33 15.84 5.88
C MET A 407 -20.67 16.39 6.40
N ASP A 408 -20.70 17.64 6.85
CA ASP A 408 -21.92 18.30 7.33
C ASP A 408 -22.94 18.50 6.19
N TRP A 409 -22.48 18.69 4.96
CA TRP A 409 -23.29 19.01 3.78
C TRP A 409 -23.52 17.79 2.89
N MET A 410 -23.99 16.68 3.48
CA MET A 410 -24.41 15.51 2.70
C MET A 410 -25.52 15.91 1.69
N PRO A 411 -25.53 15.35 0.45
CA PRO A 411 -24.83 14.14 0.03
C PRO A 411 -23.37 14.34 -0.40
N GLY A 412 -22.80 15.54 -0.29
CA GLY A 412 -21.36 15.76 -0.55
C GLY A 412 -20.97 15.97 -2.01
N GLY A 413 -21.93 15.87 -2.95
CA GLY A 413 -21.66 16.00 -4.37
C GLY A 413 -20.54 15.06 -4.84
N GLU A 414 -19.58 15.60 -5.58
CA GLU A 414 -18.43 14.89 -6.14
C GLU A 414 -17.34 14.56 -5.10
N TRP A 415 -17.47 15.05 -3.86
CA TRP A 415 -16.67 14.66 -2.69
C TRP A 415 -17.34 13.56 -1.85
N GLY A 416 -18.61 13.24 -2.11
CA GLY A 416 -19.38 12.29 -1.30
C GLY A 416 -19.23 10.85 -1.79
N PHE A 417 -18.43 10.03 -1.11
CA PHE A 417 -18.22 8.62 -1.50
C PHE A 417 -19.53 7.86 -1.70
N LYS A 418 -20.47 8.03 -0.76
CA LYS A 418 -21.79 7.41 -0.83
C LYS A 418 -22.55 7.84 -2.09
N ALA A 419 -22.60 9.15 -2.36
CA ALA A 419 -23.30 9.68 -3.53
C ALA A 419 -22.69 9.18 -4.84
N GLN A 420 -21.36 9.17 -4.94
CA GLN A 420 -20.66 8.73 -6.14
C GLN A 420 -20.77 7.21 -6.37
N THR A 421 -20.85 6.42 -5.30
CA THR A 421 -21.08 4.97 -5.36
C THR A 421 -22.53 4.65 -5.74
N ASP A 422 -23.50 5.33 -5.13
CA ASP A 422 -24.93 5.15 -5.45
C ASP A 422 -25.21 5.50 -6.93
N ALA A 423 -24.57 6.54 -7.45
CA ALA A 423 -24.65 6.97 -8.85
C ALA A 423 -23.86 6.07 -9.83
N LYS A 424 -23.11 5.08 -9.33
CA LYS A 424 -22.23 4.19 -10.13
C LYS A 424 -21.12 4.95 -10.88
N ASN A 425 -20.67 6.07 -10.30
CA ASN A 425 -19.50 6.82 -10.77
C ASN A 425 -18.23 6.16 -10.26
N ILE A 426 -18.21 5.77 -8.98
CA ILE A 426 -17.16 4.92 -8.41
C ILE A 426 -17.66 3.48 -8.38
N VAL A 427 -16.84 2.56 -8.89
CA VAL A 427 -17.21 1.15 -9.01
C VAL A 427 -16.16 0.26 -8.35
N PRO A 428 -16.58 -0.77 -7.59
CA PRO A 428 -15.65 -1.77 -7.07
C PRO A 428 -15.15 -2.69 -8.20
N PRO A 429 -14.12 -3.52 -7.94
CA PRO A 429 -13.74 -4.58 -8.87
C PRO A 429 -14.92 -5.50 -9.21
N GLN A 430 -14.95 -6.00 -10.45
CA GLN A 430 -16.08 -6.81 -10.93
C GLN A 430 -16.33 -8.04 -10.04
N HIS A 431 -15.26 -8.71 -9.58
CA HIS A 431 -15.37 -9.90 -8.73
C HIS A 431 -15.87 -9.60 -7.31
N ALA A 432 -15.80 -8.35 -6.84
CA ALA A 432 -16.36 -7.96 -5.55
C ALA A 432 -17.90 -8.00 -5.53
N SER A 433 -18.53 -7.99 -6.71
CA SER A 433 -20.00 -8.10 -6.86
C SER A 433 -20.51 -9.54 -6.90
N LEU A 434 -19.62 -10.54 -6.88
CA LEU A 434 -20.02 -11.95 -6.93
C LEU A 434 -20.75 -12.35 -5.65
N ASN A 435 -21.90 -13.00 -5.82
CA ASN A 435 -22.59 -13.64 -4.71
C ASN A 435 -21.85 -14.92 -4.26
N SER A 436 -22.29 -15.50 -3.14
CA SER A 436 -21.63 -16.66 -2.53
C SER A 436 -21.60 -17.88 -3.46
N ASP A 437 -22.69 -18.14 -4.19
CA ASP A 437 -22.80 -19.30 -5.09
C ASP A 437 -21.90 -19.14 -6.32
N GLU A 438 -21.88 -17.94 -6.92
CA GLU A 438 -20.99 -17.62 -8.03
C GLU A 438 -19.52 -17.73 -7.63
N ARG A 439 -19.16 -17.24 -6.44
CA ARG A 439 -17.80 -17.34 -5.90
C ARG A 439 -17.43 -18.79 -5.66
N ALA A 440 -18.32 -19.59 -5.06
CA ALA A 440 -18.10 -21.02 -4.83
C ALA A 440 -17.91 -21.79 -6.16
N ALA A 441 -18.75 -21.52 -7.17
CA ALA A 441 -18.65 -22.14 -8.48
C ALA A 441 -17.31 -21.81 -9.18
N ARG A 442 -16.87 -20.55 -9.11
CA ARG A 442 -15.56 -20.12 -9.66
C ARG A 442 -14.39 -20.77 -8.95
N LEU A 443 -14.43 -20.88 -7.62
CA LEU A 443 -13.42 -21.59 -6.83
C LEU A 443 -13.38 -23.08 -7.18
N GLN A 444 -14.54 -23.73 -7.31
CA GLN A 444 -14.63 -25.14 -7.69
C GLN A 444 -14.05 -25.36 -9.09
N ARG A 445 -14.40 -24.51 -10.06
CA ARG A 445 -13.84 -24.56 -11.42
C ARG A 445 -12.32 -24.42 -11.38
N ALA A 446 -11.80 -23.40 -10.70
CA ALA A 446 -10.36 -23.17 -10.56
C ALA A 446 -9.64 -24.41 -9.99
N ARG A 447 -10.15 -24.99 -8.89
CA ARG A 447 -9.60 -26.23 -8.32
C ARG A 447 -9.60 -27.39 -9.31
N SER A 448 -10.68 -27.58 -10.07
CA SER A 448 -10.76 -28.66 -11.07
C SER A 448 -9.82 -28.49 -12.26
N GLU A 449 -9.48 -27.25 -12.62
CA GLU A 449 -8.61 -26.93 -13.75
C GLU A 449 -7.12 -26.81 -13.37
N GLN A 450 -6.79 -26.82 -12.06
CA GLN A 450 -5.46 -26.52 -11.54
C GLN A 450 -4.37 -27.42 -12.14
N ASP A 451 -4.53 -28.74 -12.10
CA ASP A 451 -3.52 -29.68 -12.59
C ASP A 451 -3.28 -29.55 -14.11
N GLY A 452 -4.36 -29.39 -14.88
CA GLY A 452 -4.26 -29.20 -16.32
C GLY A 452 -3.54 -27.90 -16.69
N ARG A 453 -3.85 -26.81 -15.97
CA ARG A 453 -3.18 -25.51 -16.16
C ARG A 453 -1.71 -25.56 -15.77
N LYS A 454 -1.37 -26.26 -14.68
CA LYS A 454 0.02 -26.49 -14.26
C LYS A 454 0.81 -27.20 -15.35
N GLN A 455 0.29 -28.33 -15.83
CA GLN A 455 0.95 -29.15 -16.86
C GLN A 455 1.14 -28.34 -18.15
N GLN A 456 0.12 -27.59 -18.58
CA GLN A 456 0.20 -26.74 -19.75
C GLN A 456 1.27 -25.65 -19.58
N ALA A 457 1.23 -24.88 -18.50
CA ALA A 457 2.18 -23.78 -18.26
C ALA A 457 3.62 -24.30 -18.18
N PHE A 458 3.84 -25.44 -17.52
CA PHE A 458 5.16 -26.05 -17.42
C PHE A 458 5.67 -26.54 -18.77
N GLN A 459 4.83 -27.20 -19.57
CA GLN A 459 5.22 -27.64 -20.91
C GLN A 459 5.52 -26.46 -21.85
N GLU A 460 4.73 -25.39 -21.80
CA GLU A 460 4.98 -24.15 -22.55
C GLU A 460 6.32 -23.52 -22.14
N HIS A 461 6.64 -23.49 -20.85
CA HIS A 461 7.91 -23.01 -20.32
C HIS A 461 9.11 -23.84 -20.83
N LEU A 462 9.04 -25.17 -20.73
CA LEU A 462 10.09 -26.07 -21.22
C LEU A 462 10.29 -25.91 -22.74
N ASN A 463 9.19 -25.87 -23.50
CA ASN A 463 9.25 -25.68 -24.96
C ASN A 463 9.92 -24.37 -25.34
N TYR A 464 9.63 -23.29 -24.61
CA TYR A 464 10.28 -21.99 -24.84
C TYR A 464 11.79 -22.08 -24.64
N TRP A 465 12.26 -22.62 -23.51
CA TRP A 465 13.70 -22.67 -23.21
C TRP A 465 14.46 -23.66 -24.09
N ASN A 466 13.86 -24.79 -24.44
CA ASN A 466 14.41 -25.74 -25.42
C ASN A 466 14.63 -25.10 -26.80
N GLN A 467 13.85 -24.07 -27.17
CA GLN A 467 14.00 -23.34 -28.42
C GLN A 467 14.92 -22.11 -28.28
N ALA A 468 14.78 -21.36 -27.19
CA ALA A 468 15.49 -20.11 -26.96
C ALA A 468 16.97 -20.35 -26.64
N ASP A 469 17.27 -21.42 -25.91
CA ASP A 469 18.62 -21.84 -25.54
C ASP A 469 18.71 -23.39 -25.42
N PRO A 470 18.82 -24.11 -26.55
CA PRO A 470 18.76 -25.58 -26.58
C PRO A 470 19.88 -26.29 -25.79
N ASN A 471 20.97 -25.58 -25.49
CA ASN A 471 22.11 -26.11 -24.73
C ASN A 471 22.13 -25.60 -23.29
N GLY A 472 21.17 -24.77 -22.89
CA GLY A 472 21.08 -24.22 -21.56
C GLY A 472 20.66 -25.28 -20.55
N THR A 473 21.28 -25.24 -19.37
CA THR A 473 20.90 -26.09 -18.23
C THR A 473 20.24 -25.20 -17.19
N TYR A 474 18.94 -25.41 -16.96
CA TYR A 474 18.11 -24.57 -16.09
C TYR A 474 17.46 -25.43 -14.99
N GLU A 475 17.29 -24.84 -13.81
CA GLU A 475 16.55 -25.44 -12.69
C GLU A 475 15.02 -25.28 -12.88
N HIS A 476 14.44 -25.89 -13.92
CA HIS A 476 13.04 -25.73 -14.29
C HIS A 476 12.04 -26.10 -13.18
N GLU A 477 12.43 -26.96 -12.24
CA GLU A 477 11.66 -27.28 -11.04
C GLU A 477 11.36 -26.05 -10.18
N LYS A 478 12.20 -25.01 -10.21
CA LYS A 478 11.93 -23.73 -9.53
C LYS A 478 10.73 -23.01 -10.13
N TYR A 479 10.56 -23.06 -11.46
CA TYR A 479 9.39 -22.51 -12.13
C TYR A 479 8.13 -23.28 -11.75
N GLU A 480 8.19 -24.62 -11.78
CA GLU A 480 7.06 -25.46 -11.43
C GLU A 480 6.61 -25.23 -9.97
N TYR A 481 7.58 -25.13 -9.04
CA TYR A 481 7.31 -24.83 -7.64
C TYR A 481 6.72 -23.42 -7.46
N GLY A 482 7.31 -22.42 -8.12
CA GLY A 482 6.78 -21.06 -8.12
C GLY A 482 5.32 -21.03 -8.60
N TRP A 483 5.03 -21.71 -9.71
CA TRP A 483 3.67 -21.81 -10.25
C TRP A 483 2.69 -22.36 -9.22
N HIS A 484 3.07 -23.45 -8.54
CA HIS A 484 2.23 -24.05 -7.52
C HIS A 484 1.94 -23.08 -6.36
N VAL A 485 2.98 -22.42 -5.84
CA VAL A 485 2.83 -21.41 -4.77
C VAL A 485 1.90 -20.28 -5.22
N GLY A 486 2.11 -19.76 -6.43
CA GLY A 486 1.35 -18.61 -6.93
C GLY A 486 -0.12 -18.92 -7.15
N TYR A 487 -0.42 -20.10 -7.69
CA TYR A 487 -1.79 -20.55 -7.90
C TYR A 487 -2.50 -20.76 -6.56
N SER A 488 -1.85 -21.45 -5.61
CA SER A 488 -2.38 -21.72 -4.28
C SER A 488 -2.59 -20.43 -3.47
N ASP A 489 -1.66 -19.48 -3.54
CA ASP A 489 -1.79 -18.18 -2.90
C ASP A 489 -2.97 -17.39 -3.46
N ALA A 490 -3.07 -17.24 -4.78
CA ALA A 490 -4.16 -16.50 -5.40
C ALA A 490 -5.53 -17.12 -5.08
N LEU A 491 -5.58 -18.45 -5.00
CA LEU A 491 -6.76 -19.19 -4.54
C LEU A 491 -7.09 -18.91 -3.07
N ALA A 492 -6.10 -18.91 -2.19
CA ALA A 492 -6.28 -18.59 -0.77
C ALA A 492 -6.81 -17.16 -0.60
N PHE A 493 -6.19 -16.17 -1.26
CA PHE A 493 -6.64 -14.78 -1.27
C PHE A 493 -8.10 -14.63 -1.71
N PHE A 494 -8.47 -15.26 -2.84
CA PHE A 494 -9.83 -15.16 -3.36
C PHE A 494 -10.85 -15.90 -2.49
N SER A 495 -10.43 -16.97 -1.81
CA SER A 495 -11.27 -17.70 -0.84
C SER A 495 -11.44 -16.97 0.50
N GLY A 496 -10.47 -16.14 0.88
CA GLY A 496 -10.48 -15.32 2.08
C GLY A 496 -10.03 -15.99 3.38
N CYS A 497 -9.70 -17.29 3.37
CA CYS A 497 -9.24 -18.10 4.51
C CYS A 497 -10.07 -18.00 5.82
N GLY A 498 -11.33 -17.54 5.76
CA GLY A 498 -12.18 -17.30 6.94
C GLY A 498 -12.69 -15.86 7.05
N SER A 499 -12.13 -14.96 6.26
CA SER A 499 -12.54 -13.57 6.07
C SER A 499 -13.11 -13.30 4.66
N HIS A 500 -13.49 -12.05 4.36
CA HIS A 500 -13.87 -11.66 3.00
C HIS A 500 -12.63 -11.62 2.07
N GLY A 501 -12.48 -12.61 1.20
CA GLY A 501 -11.38 -12.69 0.22
C GLY A 501 -11.50 -11.71 -0.95
N ASP A 502 -10.37 -11.43 -1.60
CA ASP A 502 -10.24 -10.62 -2.81
C ASP A 502 -9.01 -11.12 -3.61
N ARG A 503 -8.69 -10.53 -4.76
CA ARG A 503 -7.42 -10.81 -5.45
C ARG A 503 -6.24 -10.20 -4.69
N ILE A 504 -5.03 -10.68 -4.96
CA ILE A 504 -3.78 -10.04 -4.52
C ILE A 504 -3.71 -8.66 -5.20
N GLY A 505 -3.75 -7.59 -4.41
CA GLY A 505 -3.64 -6.22 -4.87
C GLY A 505 -2.21 -5.74 -4.91
N MET A 506 -1.45 -6.01 -3.84
CA MET A 506 -0.04 -5.63 -3.72
C MET A 506 0.90 -6.68 -4.34
N LEU A 507 0.72 -6.97 -5.63
CA LEU A 507 1.36 -8.09 -6.32
C LEU A 507 2.89 -8.08 -6.22
N GLU A 508 3.52 -6.93 -6.46
CA GLU A 508 4.99 -6.85 -6.46
C GLU A 508 5.58 -7.14 -5.07
N LEU A 509 4.92 -6.66 -4.01
CA LEU A 509 5.35 -6.93 -2.64
C LEU A 509 5.02 -8.36 -2.19
N TRP A 510 3.93 -8.94 -2.68
CA TRP A 510 3.60 -10.34 -2.43
C TRP A 510 4.63 -11.27 -3.07
N VAL A 511 5.01 -11.00 -4.32
CA VAL A 511 6.06 -11.74 -5.02
C VAL A 511 7.40 -11.63 -4.28
N LEU A 512 7.77 -10.42 -3.83
CA LEU A 512 8.96 -10.21 -3.01
C LEU A 512 8.94 -11.04 -1.71
N LYS A 513 7.81 -11.04 -1.00
CA LYS A 513 7.63 -11.84 0.22
C LYS A 513 7.87 -13.32 -0.05
N ARG A 514 7.26 -13.89 -1.09
CA ARG A 514 7.43 -15.31 -1.45
C ARG A 514 8.86 -15.66 -1.88
N ILE A 515 9.54 -14.77 -2.60
CA ILE A 515 10.95 -14.98 -2.94
C ILE A 515 11.82 -14.97 -1.68
N ARG A 516 11.59 -14.05 -0.74
CA ARG A 516 12.33 -14.01 0.53
C ARG A 516 12.11 -15.29 1.34
N GLU A 517 10.86 -15.75 1.45
CA GLU A 517 10.46 -16.97 2.17
C GLU A 517 10.95 -18.26 1.53
N SER A 518 11.05 -18.32 0.21
CA SER A 518 11.58 -19.49 -0.51
C SER A 518 13.02 -19.85 -0.13
N GLY A 519 13.77 -18.89 0.42
CA GLY A 519 15.20 -19.02 0.67
C GLY A 519 16.07 -19.01 -0.59
N TYR A 520 15.49 -18.92 -1.80
CA TYR A 520 16.25 -18.87 -3.05
C TYR A 520 17.07 -17.58 -3.16
N ARG A 521 18.31 -17.70 -3.63
CA ARG A 521 19.27 -16.61 -3.79
C ARG A 521 20.07 -16.80 -5.08
N GLY A 522 20.24 -15.74 -5.87
CA GLY A 522 21.05 -15.75 -7.09
C GLY A 522 20.60 -16.76 -8.14
N GLY A 523 21.44 -16.98 -9.16
CA GLY A 523 21.26 -18.01 -10.19
C GLY A 523 19.86 -18.02 -10.82
N PHE A 524 19.21 -19.18 -10.80
CA PHE A 524 17.89 -19.39 -11.41
C PHE A 524 16.70 -18.98 -10.53
N THR A 525 16.87 -18.11 -9.52
CA THR A 525 15.74 -17.63 -8.69
C THR A 525 14.64 -16.95 -9.51
N TRP A 526 14.99 -16.36 -10.66
CA TRP A 526 14.02 -15.77 -11.59
C TRP A 526 13.04 -16.80 -12.18
N LEU A 527 13.39 -18.09 -12.25
CA LEU A 527 12.47 -19.14 -12.66
C LEU A 527 11.31 -19.25 -11.65
N PHE A 528 11.61 -19.20 -10.36
CA PHE A 528 10.59 -19.20 -9.31
C PHE A 528 9.68 -17.97 -9.40
N GLU A 529 10.24 -16.76 -9.59
CA GLU A 529 9.43 -15.55 -9.77
C GLU A 529 8.50 -15.65 -11.00
N GLN A 530 9.01 -16.12 -12.13
CA GLN A 530 8.19 -16.31 -13.34
C GLN A 530 7.08 -17.34 -13.12
N GLY A 531 7.41 -18.46 -12.49
CA GLY A 531 6.44 -19.48 -12.10
C GLY A 531 5.35 -18.88 -11.21
N LEU A 532 5.74 -18.20 -10.14
CA LEU A 532 4.85 -17.57 -9.17
C LEU A 532 3.83 -16.63 -9.83
N ARG A 533 4.32 -15.71 -10.66
CA ARG A 533 3.47 -14.76 -11.39
C ARG A 533 2.53 -15.47 -12.37
N LYS A 534 3.01 -16.51 -13.05
CA LYS A 534 2.19 -17.32 -13.96
C LYS A 534 1.10 -18.08 -13.21
N GLY A 535 1.42 -18.70 -12.07
CA GLY A 535 0.45 -19.39 -11.22
C GLY A 535 -0.69 -18.46 -10.77
N ILE A 536 -0.34 -17.25 -10.32
CA ILE A 536 -1.32 -16.21 -9.95
C ILE A 536 -2.21 -15.86 -11.15
N SER A 537 -1.59 -15.57 -12.31
CA SER A 537 -2.32 -15.22 -13.53
C SER A 537 -3.23 -16.37 -14.03
N ASP A 538 -2.79 -17.62 -13.91
CA ASP A 538 -3.57 -18.79 -14.34
C ASP A 538 -4.75 -19.04 -13.41
N PHE A 539 -4.59 -18.80 -12.11
CA PHE A 539 -5.71 -18.82 -11.18
C PHE A 539 -6.74 -17.73 -11.52
N TYR A 540 -6.31 -16.48 -11.78
CA TYR A 540 -7.24 -15.41 -12.15
C TYR A 540 -7.99 -15.72 -13.44
N SER A 541 -7.31 -16.26 -14.45
CA SER A 541 -7.95 -16.76 -15.66
C SER A 541 -8.98 -17.86 -15.35
N ALA A 542 -8.65 -18.82 -14.49
CA ALA A 542 -9.53 -19.91 -14.09
C ALA A 542 -10.73 -19.45 -13.25
N ALA A 543 -10.56 -18.44 -12.40
CA ALA A 543 -11.63 -17.86 -11.57
C ALA A 543 -12.44 -16.79 -12.32
N GLY A 544 -11.95 -16.30 -13.46
CA GLY A 544 -12.56 -15.24 -14.27
C GLY A 544 -12.58 -13.88 -13.57
N ILE A 545 -11.49 -13.54 -12.87
CA ILE A 545 -11.36 -12.31 -12.07
C ILE A 545 -10.23 -11.41 -12.56
#